data_AF-A0AAD9LC05-F1
#
_entry.id   AF-A0AAD9LC05-F1
#
_cell.length_a   1.000
_cell.length_b   1.000
_cell.length_c   1.000
_cell.angle_alpha   90.00
_cell.angle_beta   90.00
_cell.angle_gamma   90.00
#
_symmetry.space_group_name_H-M   'P 1'
#
loop_
_entity.id
_entity.type
_entity.pdbx_description
1 polymer ?
#
loop_
_entity_poly.entity_id
_entity_poly.type
_entity_poly.pdbx_seq_one_letter_code
_entity_poly.pdbx_strand_id
1 'polypeptide(L)'
;MSEAAAVTVATNLPVPPIYWGSSKKEKREFMDSYAIYTRRIKALNQRTQAKFFVMPISACIEQGTLVRICDFELFKAEADITENEWKNYFLSALNPDNTAYKTLEKEVKALCMDTELQGAESRLSRLMAEFFEVLDCLNMEDVVHIEPKKVVGYLVDALRPPAFQAAVKGQLSGQCHKTTKSNVALFLK
;
A
#
# COMPACT_ATOMS: atom_id res chain seq x y z
N MET A 1 10.29 57.18 -9.48
CA MET A 1 10.28 55.95 -8.65
C MET A 1 9.75 54.85 -9.55
N SER A 2 10.65 54.03 -10.10
CA SER A 2 10.29 52.92 -11.00
C SER A 2 10.15 51.66 -10.16
N GLU A 3 8.98 51.04 -10.25
CA GLU A 3 8.56 49.87 -9.49
C GLU A 3 9.37 48.64 -9.88
N ALA A 4 9.83 47.89 -8.87
CA ALA A 4 10.66 46.72 -9.03
C ALA A 4 9.82 45.53 -9.52
N ALA A 5 10.08 45.07 -10.75
CA ALA A 5 9.66 43.76 -11.20
C ALA A 5 10.59 42.71 -10.57
N ALA A 6 10.30 42.32 -9.32
CA ALA A 6 10.94 41.17 -8.70
C ALA A 6 10.43 39.89 -9.39
N VAL A 7 11.29 39.29 -10.22
CA VAL A 7 11.09 37.95 -10.78
C VAL A 7 11.32 36.94 -9.65
N THR A 8 10.24 36.56 -8.96
CA THR A 8 10.26 35.56 -7.88
C THR A 8 9.58 34.26 -8.34
N VAL A 9 9.99 33.70 -9.49
CA VAL A 9 9.38 32.46 -10.03
C VAL A 9 10.19 31.20 -9.71
N ALA A 10 11.43 31.32 -9.26
CA ALA A 10 12.34 30.17 -9.12
C ALA A 10 12.13 29.30 -7.86
N THR A 11 11.36 29.74 -6.85
CA THR A 11 11.32 29.07 -5.54
C THR A 11 10.18 28.05 -5.35
N ASN A 12 9.29 27.84 -6.34
CA ASN A 12 8.08 27.01 -6.15
C ASN A 12 7.84 25.95 -7.25
N LEU A 13 8.84 25.56 -8.04
CA LEU A 13 8.63 24.51 -9.05
C LEU A 13 8.41 23.14 -8.35
N PRO A 14 7.36 22.38 -8.70
CA PRO A 14 7.17 21.03 -8.18
C PRO A 14 8.38 20.16 -8.48
N VAL A 15 8.92 19.52 -7.44
CA VAL A 15 10.01 18.57 -7.57
C VAL A 15 9.42 17.22 -7.95
N PRO A 16 9.95 16.54 -8.98
CA PRO A 16 9.52 15.17 -9.30
C PRO A 16 9.84 14.24 -8.12
N PRO A 17 8.96 13.30 -7.78
CA PRO A 17 9.30 12.25 -6.80
C PRO A 17 10.39 11.35 -7.36
N ILE A 18 11.18 10.74 -6.47
CA ILE A 18 12.17 9.71 -6.84
C ILE A 18 11.77 8.39 -6.19
N TYR A 19 11.74 7.31 -6.98
CA TYR A 19 11.46 5.96 -6.52
C TYR A 19 12.75 5.21 -6.15
N TRP A 20 12.75 4.65 -4.93
CA TRP A 20 13.85 3.84 -4.36
C TRP A 20 13.37 2.46 -3.89
N GLY A 21 12.09 2.17 -4.11
CA GLY A 21 11.41 1.06 -3.47
C GLY A 21 11.53 -0.26 -4.22
N SER A 22 10.88 -1.27 -3.66
CA SER A 22 10.76 -2.60 -4.26
C SER A 22 9.38 -3.24 -4.05
N SER A 23 8.63 -2.79 -3.05
CA SER A 23 7.32 -3.34 -2.69
C SER A 23 6.17 -2.79 -3.55
N LYS A 24 5.05 -3.51 -3.57
CA LYS A 24 3.81 -3.02 -4.20
C LYS A 24 3.33 -1.71 -3.57
N LYS A 25 3.38 -1.61 -2.24
CA LYS A 25 3.05 -0.39 -1.50
C LYS A 25 3.87 0.82 -1.97
N GLU A 26 5.20 0.70 -2.00
CA GLU A 26 6.06 1.79 -2.46
C GLU A 26 5.80 2.15 -3.93
N LYS A 27 5.50 1.16 -4.79
CA LYS A 27 5.10 1.42 -6.20
C LYS A 27 3.83 2.29 -6.26
N ARG A 28 2.84 2.04 -5.40
CA ARG A 28 1.61 2.85 -5.32
C ARG A 28 1.88 4.25 -4.78
N GLU A 29 2.60 4.37 -3.67
CA GLU A 29 2.95 5.66 -3.05
C GLU A 29 3.72 6.57 -4.02
N PHE A 30 4.61 5.98 -4.82
CA PHE A 30 5.30 6.69 -5.88
C PHE A 30 4.34 7.19 -6.96
N MET A 31 3.42 6.36 -7.45
CA MET A 31 2.47 6.77 -8.48
C MET A 31 1.49 7.85 -7.99
N ASP A 32 1.08 7.80 -6.73
CA ASP A 32 0.27 8.87 -6.11
C ASP A 32 1.04 10.20 -6.07
N SER A 33 2.30 10.15 -5.63
CA SER A 33 3.20 11.30 -5.61
C SER A 33 3.45 11.86 -7.02
N TYR A 34 3.66 10.98 -8.00
CA TYR A 34 3.90 11.34 -9.39
C TYR A 34 2.66 11.95 -10.04
N ALA A 35 1.46 11.45 -9.72
CA ALA A 35 0.20 12.04 -10.16
C ALA A 35 -0.01 13.46 -9.59
N ILE A 36 0.32 13.67 -8.32
CA ILE A 36 0.27 15.01 -7.68
C ILE A 36 1.28 15.96 -8.36
N TYR A 37 2.52 15.52 -8.55
CA TYR A 37 3.56 16.28 -9.28
C TYR A 37 3.07 16.70 -10.67
N THR A 38 2.57 15.74 -11.45
CA THR A 38 2.08 15.98 -12.82
C THR A 38 0.92 16.97 -12.84
N ARG A 39 -0.03 16.87 -11.88
CA ARG A 39 -1.15 17.83 -11.74
C ARG A 39 -0.64 19.24 -11.45
N ARG A 40 0.36 19.40 -10.57
CA ARG A 40 0.94 20.71 -10.25
C ARG A 40 1.65 21.33 -11.46
N ILE A 41 2.42 20.55 -12.22
CA ILE A 41 3.06 21.02 -13.46
C ILE A 41 2.01 21.47 -14.49
N LYS A 42 0.96 20.67 -14.70
CA LYS A 42 -0.15 21.05 -15.60
C LYS A 42 -0.83 22.35 -15.17
N ALA A 43 -1.08 22.53 -13.88
CA ALA A 43 -1.67 23.76 -13.35
C ALA A 43 -0.76 24.99 -13.54
N LEU A 44 0.56 24.83 -13.39
CA LEU A 44 1.51 25.91 -13.64
C LEU A 44 1.55 26.32 -15.12
N ASN A 45 1.54 25.35 -16.03
CA ASN A 45 1.48 25.59 -17.48
C ASN A 45 0.21 26.32 -17.90
N GLN A 46 -0.90 26.15 -17.17
CA GLN A 46 -2.15 26.86 -17.45
C GLN A 46 -2.15 28.29 -16.91
N ARG A 47 -1.43 28.53 -15.80
CA ARG A 47 -1.42 29.82 -15.10
C ARG A 47 -0.33 30.78 -15.57
N THR A 48 0.66 30.27 -16.30
CA THR A 48 1.83 31.04 -16.74
C THR A 48 1.99 30.92 -18.25
N GLN A 49 2.66 31.89 -18.88
CA GLN A 49 3.07 31.77 -20.29
C GLN A 49 4.26 30.82 -20.49
N ALA A 50 4.83 30.28 -19.41
CA ALA A 50 5.93 29.34 -19.44
C ALA A 50 5.44 27.90 -19.68
N LYS A 51 6.27 27.09 -20.33
CA LYS A 51 6.00 25.66 -20.59
C LYS A 51 6.99 24.79 -19.80
N PHE A 52 6.51 24.25 -18.71
CA PHE A 52 7.20 23.27 -17.87
C PHE A 52 6.95 21.86 -18.40
N PHE A 53 8.03 21.10 -18.52
CA PHE A 53 8.03 19.68 -18.88
C PHE A 53 7.69 18.81 -17.66
N VAL A 54 7.00 17.70 -17.91
CA VAL A 54 6.79 16.64 -16.91
C VAL A 54 7.91 15.62 -17.09
N MET A 55 8.72 15.42 -16.05
CA MET A 55 9.76 14.39 -16.06
C MET A 55 9.15 13.01 -16.35
N PRO A 56 9.74 12.19 -17.23
CA PRO A 56 9.24 10.84 -17.50
C PRO A 56 9.47 9.93 -16.30
N ILE A 57 8.69 8.86 -16.17
CA ILE A 57 8.78 7.97 -15.01
C ILE A 57 10.18 7.37 -14.87
N SER A 58 10.84 6.99 -15.97
CA SER A 58 12.19 6.41 -15.93
C SER A 58 13.21 7.33 -15.25
N ALA A 59 13.11 8.65 -15.49
CA ALA A 59 13.97 9.66 -14.88
C ALA A 59 13.61 9.98 -13.42
N CYS A 60 12.51 9.43 -12.93
CA CYS A 60 12.05 9.52 -11.55
C CYS A 60 12.39 8.26 -10.75
N ILE A 61 13.27 7.39 -11.24
CA ILE A 61 13.71 6.18 -10.56
C ILE A 61 15.19 6.33 -10.22
N GLU A 62 15.58 5.95 -9.00
CA GLU A 62 16.98 5.94 -8.61
C GLU A 62 17.77 4.90 -9.43
N GLN A 63 19.03 5.20 -9.77
CA GLN A 63 19.81 4.42 -10.73
C GLN A 63 19.94 2.93 -10.37
N GLY A 64 20.29 2.60 -9.13
CA GLY A 64 20.40 1.20 -8.68
C GLY A 64 19.05 0.47 -8.77
N THR A 65 17.97 1.15 -8.41
CA THR A 65 16.59 0.66 -8.51
C THR A 65 16.19 0.46 -9.97
N LEU A 66 16.55 1.38 -10.86
CA LEU A 66 16.28 1.29 -12.30
C LEU A 66 16.94 0.06 -12.90
N VAL A 67 18.24 -0.13 -12.65
CA VAL A 67 19.00 -1.31 -13.09
C VAL A 67 18.36 -2.59 -12.56
N ARG A 68 18.01 -2.61 -11.27
CA ARG A 68 17.36 -3.77 -10.64
C ARG A 68 16.04 -4.13 -11.35
N ILE A 69 15.22 -3.14 -11.69
CA ILE A 69 13.93 -3.38 -12.35
C ILE A 69 14.14 -3.87 -13.79
N CYS A 70 15.01 -3.20 -14.55
CA CYS A 70 15.33 -3.56 -15.93
C CYS A 70 15.85 -5.00 -16.03
N ASP A 71 16.83 -5.37 -15.21
CA ASP A 71 17.54 -6.63 -15.32
C ASP A 71 16.79 -7.81 -14.69
N PHE A 72 16.05 -7.59 -13.59
CA PHE A 72 15.48 -8.67 -12.79
C PHE A 72 13.94 -8.71 -12.75
N GLU A 73 13.23 -7.65 -13.13
CA GLU A 73 11.76 -7.64 -13.13
C GLU A 73 11.17 -7.56 -14.54
N LEU A 74 11.68 -6.67 -15.39
CA LEU A 74 11.19 -6.45 -16.75
C LEU A 74 11.95 -7.25 -17.80
N PHE A 75 13.18 -7.66 -17.50
CA PHE A 75 14.10 -8.36 -18.40
C PHE A 75 14.26 -7.63 -19.75
N LYS A 76 14.45 -6.31 -19.69
CA LYS A 76 14.59 -5.42 -20.85
C LYS A 76 15.62 -4.32 -20.55
N ALA A 77 16.35 -3.90 -21.57
CA ALA A 77 17.23 -2.74 -21.45
C ALA A 77 16.40 -1.46 -21.27
N GLU A 78 16.91 -0.50 -20.49
CA GLU A 78 16.22 0.77 -20.19
C GLU A 78 15.73 1.49 -21.46
N ALA A 79 16.57 1.53 -22.50
CA ALA A 79 16.28 2.21 -23.76
C ALA A 79 15.10 1.59 -24.53
N ASP A 80 14.76 0.32 -24.26
CA ASP A 80 13.68 -0.41 -24.93
C ASP A 80 12.35 -0.34 -24.16
N ILE A 81 12.36 0.20 -22.93
CA ILE A 81 11.15 0.28 -22.09
C ILE A 81 10.46 1.62 -22.36
N THR A 82 9.25 1.55 -22.91
CA THR A 82 8.45 2.73 -23.19
C THR A 82 7.89 3.36 -21.91
N GLU A 83 7.58 4.65 -21.96
CA GLU A 83 6.89 5.36 -20.84
C GLU A 83 5.56 4.67 -20.44
N ASN A 84 4.88 4.03 -21.39
CA ASN A 84 3.65 3.30 -21.09
C ASN A 84 3.92 1.96 -20.39
N GLU A 85 5.01 1.27 -20.72
CA GLU A 85 5.45 0.09 -20.00
C GLU A 85 5.88 0.43 -18.57
N TRP A 86 6.58 1.55 -18.36
CA TRP A 86 6.87 2.07 -17.02
C TRP A 86 5.59 2.29 -16.21
N LYS A 87 4.59 2.97 -16.79
CA LYS A 87 3.28 3.15 -16.14
C LYS A 87 2.63 1.81 -15.79
N ASN A 88 2.59 0.88 -16.73
CA ASN A 88 1.98 -0.43 -16.51
C ASN A 88 2.71 -1.23 -15.42
N TYR A 89 4.05 -1.15 -15.38
CA TYR A 89 4.86 -1.78 -14.36
C TYR A 89 4.49 -1.27 -12.96
N PHE A 90 4.41 0.05 -12.75
CA PHE A 90 4.02 0.60 -11.45
C PHE A 90 2.53 0.35 -11.12
N LEU A 91 1.64 0.48 -12.11
CA LEU A 91 0.20 0.25 -11.92
C LEU A 91 -0.14 -1.24 -11.71
N SER A 92 0.74 -2.17 -12.09
CA SER A 92 0.56 -3.59 -11.78
C SER A 92 0.49 -3.87 -10.27
N ALA A 93 1.04 -2.97 -9.44
CA ALA A 93 0.95 -3.04 -7.98
C ALA A 93 -0.50 -2.95 -7.45
N LEU A 94 -1.43 -2.46 -8.27
CA LEU A 94 -2.86 -2.40 -7.94
C LEU A 94 -3.59 -3.73 -8.17
N ASN A 95 -2.95 -4.70 -8.83
CA ASN A 95 -3.56 -6.00 -9.11
C ASN A 95 -3.08 -7.04 -8.08
N PRO A 96 -4.00 -7.63 -7.29
CA PRO A 96 -3.69 -8.83 -6.55
C PRO A 96 -3.46 -9.98 -7.55
N ASP A 97 -2.31 -10.63 -7.45
CA ASP A 97 -1.98 -11.82 -8.24
C ASP A 97 -2.27 -13.10 -7.44
N ASN A 98 -2.26 -14.26 -8.10
CA ASN A 98 -2.47 -15.56 -7.44
C ASN A 98 -1.41 -15.85 -6.36
N THR A 99 -0.24 -15.21 -6.43
CA THR A 99 0.79 -15.29 -5.40
C THR A 99 0.43 -14.48 -4.15
N ALA A 100 -0.32 -13.38 -4.28
CA ALA A 100 -0.71 -12.51 -3.17
C ALA A 100 -1.53 -13.27 -2.12
N TYR A 101 -2.48 -14.13 -2.53
CA TYR A 101 -3.24 -14.96 -1.58
C TYR A 101 -2.37 -15.96 -0.82
N LYS A 102 -1.37 -16.57 -1.47
CA LYS A 102 -0.43 -17.49 -0.82
C LYS A 102 0.47 -16.74 0.17
N THR A 103 0.94 -15.56 -0.21
CA THR A 103 1.73 -14.68 0.66
C THR A 103 0.90 -14.20 1.84
N LEU A 104 -0.35 -13.79 1.62
CA LEU A 104 -1.28 -13.40 2.68
C LEU A 104 -1.44 -14.51 3.71
N GLU A 105 -1.70 -15.74 3.28
CA GLU A 105 -1.83 -16.88 4.19
C GLU A 105 -0.56 -17.14 5.00
N LYS A 106 0.62 -16.88 4.43
CA LYS A 106 1.90 -17.04 5.11
C LYS A 106 2.12 -15.94 6.16
N GLU A 107 1.98 -14.67 5.78
CA GLU A 107 2.22 -13.52 6.66
C GLU A 107 1.21 -13.48 7.81
N VAL A 108 -0.06 -13.73 7.52
CA VAL A 108 -1.12 -13.71 8.54
C VAL A 108 -0.99 -14.86 9.55
N LYS A 109 -0.43 -16.01 9.15
CA LYS A 109 -0.13 -17.11 10.09
C LYS A 109 1.00 -16.77 11.06
N ALA A 110 1.86 -15.82 10.72
CA ALA A 110 2.93 -15.35 11.60
C ALA A 110 2.42 -14.32 12.62
N LEU A 111 1.25 -13.71 12.40
CA LEU A 111 0.65 -12.77 13.34
C LEU A 111 0.30 -13.45 14.66
N CYS A 112 0.57 -12.75 15.75
CA CYS A 112 0.16 -13.18 17.08
C CYS A 112 -0.16 -11.98 17.95
N MET A 113 -1.18 -12.14 18.80
CA MET A 113 -1.54 -11.11 19.76
C MET A 113 -0.41 -10.94 20.78
N ASP A 114 0.13 -9.71 20.87
CA ASP A 114 1.09 -9.33 21.89
C ASP A 114 0.44 -9.34 23.27
N THR A 115 0.85 -10.26 24.14
CA THR A 115 0.31 -10.42 25.50
C THR A 115 0.98 -9.53 26.53
N GLU A 116 2.11 -8.90 26.20
CA GLU A 116 2.88 -8.05 27.11
C GLU A 116 2.23 -6.66 27.28
N LEU A 117 1.40 -6.23 26.33
CA LEU A 117 0.60 -5.01 26.46
C LEU A 117 -0.42 -5.16 27.58
N GLN A 118 -0.60 -4.14 28.42
CA GLN A 118 -1.45 -4.23 29.62
C GLN A 118 -2.96 -4.27 29.32
N GLY A 119 -3.43 -3.50 28.32
CA GLY A 119 -4.86 -3.34 28.02
C GLY A 119 -5.34 -4.28 26.90
N ALA A 120 -6.48 -4.94 27.11
CA ALA A 120 -7.10 -5.82 26.09
C ALA A 120 -7.38 -5.08 24.78
N GLU A 121 -7.85 -3.83 24.87
CA GLU A 121 -8.07 -2.96 23.71
C GLU A 121 -6.76 -2.66 22.98
N SER A 122 -5.66 -2.41 23.69
CA SER A 122 -4.34 -2.17 23.09
C SER A 122 -3.81 -3.42 22.37
N ARG A 123 -4.00 -4.61 22.94
CA ARG A 123 -3.63 -5.90 22.31
C ARG A 123 -4.38 -6.12 21.01
N LEU A 124 -5.69 -5.88 21.03
CA LEU A 124 -6.54 -6.02 19.85
C LEU A 124 -6.20 -4.98 18.79
N SER A 125 -6.04 -3.71 19.19
CA SER A 125 -5.66 -2.61 18.29
C SER A 125 -4.32 -2.88 17.61
N ARG A 126 -3.32 -3.37 18.36
CA ARG A 126 -2.01 -3.77 17.80
C ARG A 126 -2.16 -4.89 16.77
N LEU A 127 -2.85 -5.97 17.12
CA LEU A 127 -3.07 -7.09 16.21
C LEU A 127 -3.79 -6.65 14.92
N MET A 128 -4.80 -5.78 15.05
CA MET A 128 -5.52 -5.24 13.89
C MET A 128 -4.62 -4.36 13.02
N ALA A 129 -3.78 -3.52 13.62
CA ALA A 129 -2.84 -2.69 12.89
C ALA A 129 -1.86 -3.55 12.07
N GLU A 130 -1.27 -4.58 12.69
CA GLU A 130 -0.36 -5.51 11.99
C GLU A 130 -1.08 -6.28 10.87
N PHE A 131 -2.31 -6.72 11.11
CA PHE A 131 -3.11 -7.38 10.07
C PHE A 131 -3.41 -6.46 8.88
N PHE A 132 -3.84 -5.22 9.12
CA PHE A 132 -4.10 -4.26 8.05
C PHE A 132 -2.83 -3.83 7.32
N GLU A 133 -1.69 -3.78 8.01
CA GLU A 133 -0.39 -3.52 7.38
C GLU A 133 -0.02 -4.63 6.38
N VAL A 134 -0.31 -5.90 6.72
CA VAL A 134 -0.16 -7.02 5.77
C VAL A 134 -1.08 -6.86 4.56
N LEU A 135 -2.35 -6.50 4.78
CA LEU A 135 -3.30 -6.29 3.68
C LEU A 135 -2.87 -5.15 2.75
N ASP A 136 -2.48 -4.01 3.32
CA ASP A 136 -1.97 -2.86 2.57
C ASP A 136 -0.73 -3.25 1.75
N CYS A 137 0.26 -3.90 2.37
CA CYS A 137 1.46 -4.36 1.67
C CYS A 137 1.15 -5.24 0.45
N LEU A 138 0.08 -6.05 0.52
CA LEU A 138 -0.31 -6.97 -0.54
C LEU A 138 -1.37 -6.43 -1.51
N ASN A 139 -1.92 -5.23 -1.27
CA ASN A 139 -3.06 -4.68 -2.01
C ASN A 139 -4.32 -5.57 -1.90
N MET A 140 -4.60 -6.07 -0.70
CA MET A 140 -5.65 -7.04 -0.41
C MET A 140 -6.67 -6.57 0.62
N GLU A 141 -6.83 -5.27 0.81
CA GLU A 141 -7.74 -4.65 1.79
C GLU A 141 -9.19 -5.09 1.57
N ASP A 142 -9.60 -5.28 0.31
CA ASP A 142 -10.93 -5.74 -0.07
C ASP A 142 -11.28 -7.13 0.47
N VAL A 143 -10.29 -7.94 0.88
CA VAL A 143 -10.53 -9.28 1.44
C VAL A 143 -11.40 -9.23 2.70
N VAL A 144 -11.41 -8.10 3.42
CA VAL A 144 -12.27 -7.86 4.59
C VAL A 144 -13.75 -7.89 4.20
N HIS A 145 -14.07 -7.48 2.98
CA HIS A 145 -15.43 -7.47 2.44
C HIS A 145 -15.75 -8.70 1.59
N ILE A 146 -14.78 -9.20 0.83
CA ILE A 146 -14.96 -10.37 -0.06
C ILE A 146 -14.99 -11.68 0.74
N GLU A 147 -14.09 -11.84 1.71
CA GLU A 147 -13.93 -13.07 2.50
C GLU A 147 -13.96 -12.80 4.02
N PRO A 148 -15.02 -12.16 4.56
CA PRO A 148 -15.05 -11.76 5.98
C PRO A 148 -14.92 -12.95 6.93
N LYS A 149 -15.39 -14.14 6.53
CA LYS A 149 -15.21 -15.38 7.31
C LYS A 149 -13.75 -15.81 7.42
N LYS A 150 -12.99 -15.67 6.33
CA LYS A 150 -11.57 -16.01 6.29
C LYS A 150 -10.78 -15.04 7.17
N VAL A 151 -11.11 -13.75 7.09
CA VAL A 151 -10.53 -12.70 7.93
C VAL A 151 -10.82 -12.93 9.41
N VAL A 152 -12.06 -13.25 9.80
CA VAL A 152 -12.35 -13.62 11.21
C VAL A 152 -11.52 -14.84 11.63
N GLY A 153 -11.40 -15.86 10.76
CA GLY A 153 -10.56 -17.03 11.03
C GLY A 153 -9.11 -16.67 11.32
N TYR A 154 -8.51 -15.84 10.49
CA TYR A 154 -7.16 -15.31 10.68
C TYR A 154 -6.96 -14.59 12.01
N LEU A 155 -7.86 -13.67 12.35
CA LEU A 155 -7.78 -12.92 13.60
C LEU A 155 -7.90 -13.84 14.82
N VAL A 156 -8.81 -14.82 14.76
CA VAL A 156 -8.98 -15.85 15.80
C VAL A 156 -7.73 -16.72 15.94
N ASP A 157 -7.06 -17.07 14.83
CA ASP A 157 -5.85 -17.88 14.84
C ASP A 157 -4.64 -17.15 15.46
N ALA A 158 -4.60 -15.82 15.35
CA ALA A 158 -3.60 -14.97 15.97
C ALA A 158 -3.84 -14.72 17.47
N LEU A 159 -5.02 -15.03 18.03
CA LEU A 159 -5.33 -14.77 19.43
C LEU A 159 -4.40 -15.54 20.39
N ARG A 160 -4.07 -14.85 21.48
CA ARG A 160 -3.29 -15.37 22.61
C ARG A 160 -3.92 -14.90 23.92
N PRO A 161 -3.76 -15.64 25.03
CA PRO A 161 -3.13 -16.97 25.12
C PRO A 161 -3.99 -18.09 24.49
N PRO A 162 -3.46 -19.31 24.29
CA PRO A 162 -4.19 -20.42 23.66
C PRO A 162 -5.56 -20.76 24.29
N ALA A 163 -5.69 -20.61 25.62
CA ALA A 163 -6.95 -20.82 26.31
C ALA A 163 -8.04 -19.81 25.88
N PHE A 164 -7.65 -18.53 25.72
CA PHE A 164 -8.55 -17.49 25.24
C PHE A 164 -8.97 -17.75 23.78
N GLN A 165 -8.01 -18.09 22.93
CA GLN A 165 -8.28 -18.51 21.55
C GLN A 165 -9.28 -19.68 21.48
N ALA A 166 -9.08 -20.72 22.29
CA ALA A 166 -9.96 -21.88 22.32
C ALA A 166 -11.39 -21.51 22.74
N ALA A 167 -11.53 -20.62 23.75
CA ALA A 167 -12.83 -20.11 24.18
C ALA A 167 -13.54 -19.34 23.06
N VAL A 168 -12.84 -18.45 22.35
CA VAL A 168 -13.39 -17.70 21.21
C VAL A 168 -13.78 -18.63 20.06
N LYS A 169 -12.94 -19.62 19.72
CA LYS A 169 -13.28 -20.67 18.72
C LYS A 169 -14.54 -21.44 19.13
N GLY A 170 -14.66 -21.80 20.41
CA GLY A 170 -15.82 -22.46 20.98
C GLY A 170 -17.10 -21.62 20.84
N GLN A 171 -17.06 -20.35 21.21
CA GLN A 171 -18.20 -19.44 21.07
C GLN A 171 -18.63 -19.28 19.61
N LEU A 172 -17.66 -19.05 18.71
CA LEU A 172 -17.96 -18.90 17.29
C LEU A 172 -18.55 -20.20 16.70
N SER A 173 -18.17 -21.39 17.18
CA SER A 173 -18.70 -22.67 16.71
C SER A 173 -20.21 -22.84 16.92
N GLY A 174 -20.81 -22.14 17.90
CA GLY A 174 -22.23 -22.18 18.19
C GLY A 174 -23.12 -21.57 17.10
N GLN A 175 -24.35 -22.10 16.93
CA GLN A 175 -25.28 -21.61 15.92
C GLN A 175 -25.70 -20.14 16.10
N CYS A 176 -25.65 -19.62 17.33
CA CYS A 176 -26.02 -18.24 17.66
C CYS A 176 -25.02 -17.19 17.12
N HIS A 177 -23.79 -17.58 16.78
CA HIS A 177 -22.73 -16.67 16.34
C HIS A 177 -22.42 -16.76 14.84
N LYS A 178 -23.33 -17.35 14.04
CA LYS A 178 -23.17 -17.46 12.58
C LYS A 178 -22.93 -16.11 11.90
N THR A 179 -23.62 -15.06 12.35
CA THR A 179 -23.48 -13.70 11.80
C THR A 179 -22.15 -13.06 12.20
N THR A 180 -21.69 -13.27 13.44
CA THR A 180 -20.39 -12.78 13.94
C THR A 180 -19.22 -13.37 13.15
N LYS A 181 -19.29 -14.66 12.80
CA LYS A 181 -18.28 -15.34 11.98
C LYS A 181 -18.08 -14.72 10.60
N SER A 182 -19.08 -14.06 10.04
CA SER A 182 -19.04 -13.48 8.69
C SER A 182 -19.06 -11.96 8.69
N ASN A 183 -18.79 -11.33 9.84
CA ASN A 183 -18.81 -9.90 9.97
C ASN A 183 -17.68 -9.45 10.91
N VAL A 184 -16.61 -8.93 10.31
CA VAL A 184 -15.42 -8.46 11.04
C VAL A 184 -15.78 -7.38 12.06
N ALA A 185 -16.69 -6.46 11.73
CA ALA A 185 -17.09 -5.39 12.65
C ALA A 185 -17.90 -5.90 13.86
N LEU A 186 -18.69 -6.97 13.70
CA LEU A 186 -19.39 -7.61 14.82
C LEU A 186 -18.45 -8.49 15.65
N PHE A 187 -17.40 -9.05 15.05
CA PHE A 187 -16.41 -9.85 15.76
C PHE A 187 -15.52 -8.99 16.68
N LEU A 188 -15.23 -7.75 16.28
CA LEU A 188 -14.38 -6.83 17.04
C LEU A 188 -15.11 -6.06 18.16
N LYS A 189 -16.41 -6.30 18.34
CA LYS A 189 -17.26 -5.69 19.39
C LYS A 189 -17.58 -6.69 20.49
#